data_AF-A0A3A2ZIP8-F1
#
_entry.id   AF-A0A3A2ZIP8-F1
#
_cell.length_a   1.000
_cell.length_b   1.000
_cell.length_c   1.000
_cell.angle_alpha   90.00
_cell.angle_beta   90.00
_cell.angle_gamma   90.00
#
_symmetry.space_group_name_H-M   'P 1'
#
loop_
_entity.id
_entity.type
_entity.pdbx_description
1 polymer ?
#
loop_
_entity_poly.entity_id
_entity_poly.type
_entity_poly.pdbx_seq_one_letter_code
_entity_poly.pdbx_strand_id
1 'polypeptide(L)'
;MQDWVPEPCYDAVLTERYLAQGNWTWYADAEGKVILSDEEMRKGEHGSAWMSSSYHQAHCIFSWDKTVRALRNNRPISQELLSYDHVLHCSHQTLNGVEVDDSIGVRAPTNYAKCALYDTWKYNWIPDRHSSTTD
;
A
#
# COMPACT_ATOMS: atom_id res chain seq x y z
N MET A 1 5.58 1.25 -1.10
CA MET A 1 4.83 1.82 -2.24
C MET A 1 3.47 2.28 -1.73
N GLN A 2 3.37 3.56 -1.35
CA GLN A 2 2.20 4.32 -0.89
C GLN A 2 2.13 4.70 0.61
N ASP A 3 2.39 3.79 1.56
CA ASP A 3 2.37 4.14 2.99
C ASP A 3 3.74 4.50 3.56
N TRP A 4 3.76 5.49 4.47
CA TRP A 4 4.88 5.76 5.36
C TRP A 4 4.76 4.87 6.59
N VAL A 5 5.84 4.19 6.90
CA VAL A 5 5.89 3.22 7.99
C VAL A 5 7.11 3.50 8.86
N PRO A 6 7.05 3.16 10.16
CA PRO A 6 8.24 3.10 11.00
C PRO A 6 9.32 2.22 10.36
N GLU A 7 10.59 2.59 10.54
CA GLU A 7 11.76 1.88 9.99
C GLU A 7 11.70 0.35 10.19
N PRO A 8 11.28 -0.19 11.36
CA PRO A 8 11.23 -1.64 11.54
C PRO A 8 10.22 -2.38 10.65
N CYS A 9 9.22 -1.66 10.12
CA CYS A 9 8.23 -2.16 9.17
C CYS A 9 8.53 -1.78 7.71
N TYR A 10 9.63 -1.08 7.46
CA TYR A 10 10.05 -0.70 6.12
C TYR A 10 10.90 -1.83 5.48
N ASP A 11 10.43 -2.38 4.38
CA ASP A 11 11.20 -3.36 3.59
C ASP A 11 11.81 -2.64 2.38
N ALA A 12 13.01 -2.10 2.57
CA ALA A 12 13.73 -1.37 1.53
C ALA A 12 14.00 -2.24 0.31
N VAL A 13 14.46 -3.48 0.50
CA VAL A 13 14.79 -4.41 -0.60
C VAL A 13 13.57 -4.68 -1.46
N LEU A 14 12.42 -4.95 -0.84
CA LEU A 14 11.17 -5.17 -1.56
C LEU A 14 10.69 -3.89 -2.25
N THR A 15 10.75 -2.75 -1.55
CA THR A 15 10.27 -1.47 -2.05
C THR A 15 11.05 -1.04 -3.30
N GLU A 16 12.38 -1.06 -3.25
CA GLU A 16 13.21 -0.69 -4.40
C GLU A 16 13.01 -1.64 -5.58
N ARG A 17 12.86 -2.95 -5.32
CA ARG A 17 12.60 -3.93 -6.38
C ARG A 17 11.32 -3.63 -7.16
N TYR A 18 10.24 -3.26 -6.48
CA TYR A 18 8.98 -2.94 -7.14
C TYR A 18 8.98 -1.55 -7.78
N LEU A 19 9.62 -0.56 -7.15
CA LEU A 19 9.79 0.76 -7.75
C LEU A 19 10.60 0.69 -9.05
N ALA A 20 11.57 -0.22 -9.15
CA ALA A 20 12.35 -0.44 -10.37
C ALA A 20 11.62 -1.20 -11.50
N GLN A 21 10.47 -1.82 -11.23
CA GLN A 21 9.73 -2.61 -12.24
C GLN A 21 8.88 -1.74 -13.18
N GLY A 22 8.57 -0.51 -12.80
CA GLY A 22 7.72 0.37 -13.60
C GLY A 22 8.27 1.80 -13.64
N ASN A 23 7.82 2.55 -14.65
CA ASN A 23 8.08 3.99 -14.72
C ASN A 23 6.96 4.74 -13.99
N TRP A 24 6.92 4.59 -12.66
CA TRP A 24 5.85 5.11 -11.84
C TRP A 24 5.84 6.63 -11.82
N THR A 25 4.67 7.22 -12.01
CA THR A 25 4.45 8.67 -11.91
C THR A 25 3.36 8.91 -10.87
N TRP A 26 3.60 9.86 -9.97
CA TRP A 26 2.65 10.29 -8.97
C TRP A 26 2.29 11.75 -9.19
N TYR A 27 1.09 12.13 -8.77
CA TYR A 27 0.59 13.48 -8.91
C TYR A 27 0.02 14.00 -7.59
N ALA A 28 0.17 15.29 -7.32
CA ALA A 28 -0.44 15.94 -6.16
C ALA A 28 -1.94 16.25 -6.37
N ASP A 29 -2.41 16.24 -7.62
CA ASP A 29 -3.78 16.54 -8.03
C ASP A 29 -4.40 15.45 -8.90
N ALA A 30 -5.73 15.46 -8.99
CA ALA A 30 -6.50 14.49 -9.75
C ALA A 30 -6.40 14.70 -11.26
N GLU A 31 -6.09 15.92 -11.69
CA GLU A 31 -5.98 16.30 -13.10
C GLU A 31 -4.65 15.89 -13.73
N GLY A 32 -3.69 15.37 -12.94
CA GLY A 32 -2.38 14.94 -13.40
C GLY A 32 -1.44 16.08 -13.77
N LYS A 33 -1.63 17.28 -13.22
CA LYS A 33 -0.88 18.48 -13.62
C LYS A 33 0.39 18.71 -12.81
N VAL A 34 0.37 18.36 -11.53
CA VAL A 34 1.49 18.54 -10.60
C VAL A 34 2.11 17.18 -10.32
N ILE A 35 3.22 16.89 -11.00
CA ILE A 35 3.99 15.65 -10.81
C ILE A 35 4.76 15.74 -9.49
N LEU A 36 4.76 14.63 -8.74
CA LEU A 36 5.63 14.40 -7.58
C LEU A 36 6.79 13.52 -8.01
N SER A 37 8.01 13.97 -7.72
CA SER A 37 9.22 13.14 -7.85
C SER A 37 9.24 12.00 -6.82
N ASP A 38 10.05 10.98 -7.07
CA ASP A 38 10.30 9.90 -6.10
C ASP A 38 10.83 10.46 -4.76
N GLU A 39 11.67 11.50 -4.80
CA GLU A 39 12.17 12.17 -3.59
C GLU A 39 11.03 12.82 -2.79
N GLU A 40 10.11 13.53 -3.44
CA GLU A 40 8.95 14.16 -2.79
C GLU A 40 7.98 13.11 -2.22
N MET A 41 7.72 12.05 -2.99
CA MET A 41 6.91 10.92 -2.53
C MET A 41 7.52 10.24 -1.29
N ARG A 42 8.84 10.10 -1.23
CA ARG A 42 9.50 9.48 -0.07
C ARG A 42 9.46 10.35 1.17
N LYS A 43 9.50 11.68 1.04
CA LYS A 43 9.40 12.62 2.17
C LYS A 43 8.03 12.55 2.86
N GLY A 44 6.97 12.32 2.10
CA GLY A 44 5.60 12.32 2.64
C GLY A 44 5.07 13.67 3.07
N GLU A 45 5.70 14.75 2.61
CA GLU A 45 5.30 16.12 2.86
C GLU A 45 4.24 16.58 1.83
N HIS A 46 3.29 15.71 1.51
CA HIS A 46 2.18 15.97 0.59
C HIS A 46 0.88 15.42 1.18
N GLY A 47 -0.28 16.01 0.88
CA GLY A 47 -1.55 15.61 1.50
C GLY A 47 -2.14 14.31 0.95
N SER A 48 -2.03 14.11 -0.36
CA SER A 48 -2.38 12.86 -1.04
C SER A 48 -1.54 12.72 -2.29
N ALA A 49 -1.43 11.50 -2.80
CA ALA A 49 -0.86 11.24 -4.11
C ALA A 49 -1.90 10.55 -4.98
N TRP A 50 -1.87 10.86 -6.27
CA TRP A 50 -2.66 10.26 -7.31
C TRP A 50 -1.76 9.43 -8.22
N MET A 51 -2.25 8.29 -8.68
CA MET A 51 -1.48 7.34 -9.46
C MET A 51 -2.35 6.65 -10.51
N SER A 52 -1.69 6.02 -11.48
CA SER A 52 -2.34 5.19 -12.48
C SER A 52 -2.94 3.93 -11.86
N SER A 53 -3.92 3.34 -12.55
CA SER A 53 -4.49 2.04 -12.21
C SER A 53 -3.42 0.94 -12.16
N SER A 54 -2.43 0.98 -13.07
CA SER A 54 -1.34 0.00 -13.09
C SER A 54 -0.46 0.06 -11.84
N TYR A 55 -0.13 1.26 -11.35
CA TYR A 55 0.57 1.43 -10.09
C TYR A 55 -0.26 0.87 -8.92
N HIS A 56 -1.56 1.14 -8.89
CA HIS A 56 -2.45 0.63 -7.83
C HIS A 56 -2.50 -0.90 -7.81
N GLN A 57 -2.54 -1.56 -8.96
CA GLN A 57 -2.43 -3.03 -9.03
C GLN A 57 -1.08 -3.54 -8.53
N ALA A 58 0.02 -2.88 -8.89
CA ALA A 58 1.35 -3.21 -8.38
C ALA A 58 1.45 -3.03 -6.86
N HIS A 59 0.79 -2.01 -6.30
CA HIS A 59 0.67 -1.81 -4.85
C HIS A 59 -0.02 -3.00 -4.18
N CYS A 60 -1.13 -3.51 -4.74
CA CYS A 60 -1.85 -4.66 -4.16
C CYS A 60 -0.94 -5.89 -3.99
N ILE A 61 -0.23 -6.28 -5.05
CA ILE A 61 0.66 -7.45 -4.98
C ILE A 61 1.89 -7.19 -4.09
N PHE A 62 2.40 -5.95 -4.06
CA PHE A 62 3.47 -5.54 -3.15
C PHE A 62 3.05 -5.67 -1.68
N SER A 63 1.85 -5.22 -1.33
CA SER A 63 1.32 -5.32 0.02
C SER A 63 1.24 -6.79 0.46
N TRP A 64 0.76 -7.67 -0.41
CA TRP A 64 0.74 -9.12 -0.16
C TRP A 64 2.15 -9.73 0.02
N ASP A 65 3.09 -9.43 -0.88
CA ASP A 65 4.46 -9.93 -0.78
C ASP A 65 5.12 -9.42 0.53
N LYS A 66 4.91 -8.14 0.87
CA LYS A 66 5.41 -7.53 2.11
C LYS A 66 4.87 -8.25 3.34
N THR A 67 3.58 -8.57 3.39
CA THR A 67 2.98 -9.34 4.48
C THR A 67 3.63 -10.72 4.63
N VAL A 68 3.75 -11.48 3.54
CA VAL A 68 4.35 -12.83 3.56
C VAL A 68 5.82 -12.77 3.97
N ARG A 69 6.60 -11.82 3.44
CA ARG A 69 8.00 -11.62 3.81
C ARG A 69 8.16 -11.28 5.27
N ALA A 70 7.32 -10.41 5.82
CA ALA A 70 7.41 -10.05 7.23
C ALA A 70 7.12 -11.25 8.14
N LEU A 71 6.08 -12.03 7.82
CA LEU A 71 5.73 -13.27 8.54
C LEU A 71 6.84 -14.32 8.46
N ARG A 72 7.37 -14.59 7.25
CA ARG A 72 8.43 -15.59 7.04
C ARG A 72 9.74 -15.27 7.74
N ASN A 73 10.03 -13.98 7.91
CA ASN A 73 11.29 -13.50 8.49
C ASN A 73 11.14 -12.93 9.91
N ASN A 74 9.98 -13.16 10.55
CA ASN A 74 9.66 -12.65 11.89
C ASN A 74 9.96 -11.14 12.06
N ARG A 75 9.58 -10.35 11.06
CA ARG A 75 9.74 -8.89 11.06
C ARG A 75 8.47 -8.22 11.60
N PRO A 76 8.60 -6.99 12.16
CA PRO A 76 7.45 -6.15 12.45
C PRO A 76 6.56 -5.94 11.21
N ILE A 77 5.26 -5.83 11.44
CA ILE A 77 4.23 -5.70 10.40
C ILE A 77 3.42 -4.44 10.66
N SER A 78 3.19 -3.66 9.60
CA SER A 78 2.31 -2.50 9.67
C SER A 78 0.85 -2.93 9.72
N GLN A 79 0.03 -2.25 10.51
CA GLN A 79 -1.36 -2.63 10.77
C GLN A 79 -2.18 -2.85 9.49
N GLU A 80 -2.06 -1.93 8.52
CA GLU A 80 -2.80 -1.98 7.26
C GLU A 80 -2.54 -3.26 6.45
N LEU A 81 -1.37 -3.89 6.61
CA LEU A 81 -1.04 -5.13 5.91
C LEU A 81 -1.75 -6.36 6.48
N LEU A 82 -2.36 -6.23 7.65
CA LEU A 82 -3.10 -7.28 8.32
C LEU A 82 -4.62 -7.02 8.36
N SER A 83 -5.07 -5.88 7.86
CA SER A 83 -6.50 -5.56 7.74
C SER A 83 -7.18 -6.44 6.69
N TYR A 84 -8.32 -7.04 7.05
CA TYR A 84 -9.15 -7.77 6.09
C TYR A 84 -9.82 -6.82 5.10
N ASP A 85 -10.22 -5.62 5.53
CA ASP A 85 -10.78 -4.60 4.64
C ASP A 85 -9.81 -4.24 3.51
N HIS A 86 -8.51 -4.15 3.83
CA HIS A 86 -7.48 -3.88 2.83
C HIS A 86 -7.38 -5.00 1.77
N VAL A 87 -7.51 -6.27 2.19
CA VAL A 87 -7.56 -7.42 1.28
C VAL A 87 -8.80 -7.37 0.38
N LEU A 88 -9.97 -7.07 0.94
CA LEU A 88 -11.22 -6.96 0.17
C LEU A 88 -11.16 -5.83 -0.86
N HIS A 89 -10.60 -4.67 -0.47
CA HIS A 89 -10.33 -3.57 -1.41
C HIS A 89 -9.45 -4.03 -2.58
N CYS A 90 -8.34 -4.70 -2.29
CA CYS A 90 -7.44 -5.21 -3.32
C CYS A 90 -8.14 -6.22 -4.24
N SER A 91 -8.90 -7.16 -3.66
CA SER A 91 -9.65 -8.18 -4.39
C SER A 91 -10.65 -7.52 -5.37
N HIS A 92 -11.45 -6.58 -4.88
CA HIS A 92 -12.44 -5.86 -5.69
C HIS A 92 -11.78 -5.11 -6.86
N GLN A 93 -10.62 -4.48 -6.63
CA GLN A 93 -9.93 -3.66 -7.64
C GLN A 93 -9.12 -4.49 -8.66
N THR A 94 -8.76 -5.73 -8.32
CA THR A 94 -7.91 -6.59 -9.18
C THR A 94 -8.68 -7.70 -9.88
N LEU A 95 -9.75 -8.24 -9.28
CA LEU A 95 -10.47 -9.40 -9.81
C LEU A 95 -11.76 -9.03 -10.56
N ASN A 96 -12.36 -7.86 -10.32
CA ASN A 96 -13.66 -7.50 -10.92
C ASN A 96 -13.56 -6.99 -12.37
N GLY A 97 -12.50 -7.33 -13.10
CA GLY A 97 -12.43 -7.13 -14.55
C GLY A 97 -12.48 -5.68 -15.02
N VAL A 98 -12.11 -4.72 -14.17
CA VAL A 98 -11.95 -3.33 -14.60
C VAL A 98 -10.80 -3.31 -15.60
N GLU A 99 -11.09 -2.92 -16.85
CA GLU A 99 -10.03 -2.67 -17.83
C GLU A 99 -9.02 -1.72 -17.22
N VAL A 100 -7.74 -2.09 -17.26
CA VAL A 100 -6.65 -1.25 -16.76
C VAL A 100 -6.44 -0.14 -17.77
N ASP A 101 -7.29 0.87 -17.70
CA ASP A 101 -6.99 2.17 -18.26
C ASP A 101 -5.96 2.85 -17.34
N ASP A 102 -4.85 3.30 -17.92
CA ASP A 102 -3.75 3.96 -17.22
C ASP A 102 -4.10 5.40 -16.81
N SER A 103 -5.39 5.75 -16.85
CA SER A 103 -5.92 7.00 -16.33
C SER A 103 -5.56 7.21 -14.86
N ILE A 104 -5.35 8.48 -14.52
CA ILE A 104 -5.07 8.95 -13.17
C ILE A 104 -6.40 8.88 -12.42
N GLY A 105 -6.62 7.77 -11.73
CA GLY A 105 -7.93 7.45 -11.13
C GLY A 105 -7.88 7.12 -9.64
N VAL A 106 -6.70 6.84 -9.09
CA VAL A 106 -6.58 6.33 -7.72
C VAL A 106 -5.90 7.36 -6.83
N ARG A 107 -6.60 7.78 -5.78
CA ARG A 107 -6.09 8.67 -4.74
C ARG A 107 -5.68 7.85 -3.51
N ALA A 108 -4.48 8.08 -3.02
CA ALA A 108 -4.05 7.61 -1.70
C ALA A 108 -3.71 8.79 -0.79
N PRO A 109 -4.36 8.91 0.39
CA PRO A 109 -3.99 9.91 1.39
C PRO A 109 -2.63 9.59 2.00
N THR A 110 -1.91 10.64 2.42
CA THR A 110 -0.65 10.47 3.13
C THR A 110 -0.91 10.15 4.60
N ASN A 111 -0.49 8.96 5.04
CA ASN A 111 -0.70 8.48 6.41
C ASN A 111 0.56 7.84 6.98
N TYR A 112 0.75 7.94 8.29
CA TYR A 112 1.83 7.22 8.99
C TYR A 112 1.27 5.98 9.70
N ALA A 113 1.66 4.81 9.23
CA ALA A 113 1.08 3.54 9.68
C ALA A 113 1.60 3.12 11.06
N LYS A 114 0.75 2.41 11.82
CA LYS A 114 1.19 1.72 13.05
C LYS A 114 2.03 0.50 12.68
N CYS A 115 3.04 0.19 13.49
CA CYS A 115 3.96 -0.92 13.30
C CYS A 115 4.14 -1.68 14.62
N ALA A 116 4.06 -3.01 14.59
CA ALA A 116 4.32 -3.85 15.76
C ALA A 116 4.78 -5.25 15.36
N LEU A 117 5.29 -6.01 16.32
CA LEU A 117 5.61 -7.43 16.14
C LEU A 117 4.32 -8.24 15.90
N TYR A 118 4.44 -9.37 15.20
CA TYR A 118 3.28 -10.23 14.92
C TYR A 118 2.54 -10.67 16.19
N ASP A 119 3.27 -10.97 17.26
CA ASP A 119 2.68 -11.34 18.55
C ASP A 119 1.81 -10.24 19.16
N THR A 120 2.09 -8.97 18.88
CA THR A 120 1.25 -7.86 19.31
C THR A 120 -0.11 -7.92 18.63
N TRP A 121 -0.13 -8.22 17.34
CA TRP A 121 -1.36 -8.24 16.54
C TRP A 121 -2.29 -9.37 16.94
N LYS A 122 -1.79 -10.52 17.42
CA LYS A 122 -2.60 -11.64 17.93
C LYS A 122 -3.67 -11.22 18.96
N TYR A 123 -3.38 -10.20 19.76
CA TYR A 123 -4.23 -9.76 20.86
C TYR A 123 -4.78 -8.35 20.69
N ASN A 124 -4.21 -7.55 19.78
CA ASN A 124 -4.51 -6.13 19.64
C ASN A 124 -4.92 -5.77 18.20
N TRP A 125 -5.79 -6.61 17.63
CA TRP A 125 -6.40 -6.33 16.33
C TRP A 125 -7.23 -5.05 16.39
N ILE A 126 -7.08 -4.22 15.36
CA ILE A 126 -8.02 -3.13 15.11
C ILE A 126 -9.21 -3.74 14.37
N PRO A 127 -10.46 -3.46 14.77
CA PRO A 127 -11.62 -4.04 14.12
C PRO A 127 -11.69 -3.61 12.66
N ASP A 128 -11.80 -4.58 11.76
CA ASP A 128 -12.20 -4.39 10.38
C ASP A 128 -13.72 -4.18 10.29
N ARG A 129 -14.18 -3.50 9.23
CA ARG A 129 -15.61 -3.32 8.95
C ARG A 129 -16.25 -4.62 8.48
N HIS A 130 -15.49 -5.44 7.74
CA HIS A 130 -15.93 -6.73 7.23
C HIS A 130 -15.36 -7.87 8.08
N SER A 131 -16.11 -8.97 8.17
CA SER A 131 -15.75 -10.15 8.93
C SER A 131 -14.95 -11.13 8.07
N SER A 132 -13.76 -11.49 8.51
CA SER A 132 -12.94 -12.53 7.88
C SER A 132 -13.43 -13.97 8.11
N THR A 133 -14.58 -14.14 8.78
CA THR A 133 -15.13 -15.45 9.14
C THR A 133 -16.54 -15.70 8.64
N THR A 134 -17.25 -14.67 8.16
CA THR A 134 -18.67 -14.78 7.82
C THR A 134 -19.07 -14.16 6.49
N ASP A 135 -18.22 -13.32 5.90
CA ASP A 135 -18.50 -12.62 4.64
C ASP A 135 -17.96 -13.38 3.42
#